data_AF-A0A917JJ79-F1
#
_entry.id   AF-A0A917JJ79-F1
#
_cell.length_a   1.000
_cell.length_b   1.000
_cell.length_c   1.000
_cell.angle_alpha   90.00
_cell.angle_beta   90.00
_cell.angle_gamma   90.00
#
_symmetry.space_group_name_H-M   'P 1'
#
loop_
_entity.id
_entity.type
_entity.pdbx_description
1 polymer ?
#
loop_
_entity_poly.entity_id
_entity_poly.type
_entity_poly.pdbx_seq_one_letter_code
_entity_poly.pdbx_strand_id
1 'polypeptide(L)'
;MLGNARPPTGHIERNPDQVALGGSPPQRQVPPKTANARDGSGWLDMATLLAVTPEPSTGERRAVPEPVLLYELICLALLLHRPGGARPDTHCDQCGKPWPCSQVRLACRLREGF
;
A
#
# COMPACT_ATOMS: atom_id res chain seq x y z
N MET A 1 5.95 43.08 -41.83
CA MET A 1 4.66 42.94 -42.55
C MET A 1 3.97 41.69 -42.03
N LEU A 2 2.63 41.70 -41.91
CA LEU A 2 1.73 40.54 -41.70
C LEU A 2 2.13 39.57 -40.54
N GLY A 3 1.44 39.48 -39.40
CA GLY A 3 0.04 39.79 -39.09
C GLY A 3 -0.83 38.54 -39.20
N ASN A 4 -1.41 38.08 -38.08
CA ASN A 4 -2.58 37.20 -37.91
C ASN A 4 -2.75 36.97 -36.38
N ALA A 5 -3.67 37.63 -35.68
CA ALA A 5 -5.14 37.46 -35.65
C ALA A 5 -5.62 36.47 -34.56
N ARG A 6 -6.34 37.02 -33.57
CA ARG A 6 -7.16 36.44 -32.46
C ARG A 6 -8.66 36.67 -32.80
N PRO A 7 -9.68 36.37 -31.93
CA PRO A 7 -9.83 35.44 -30.80
C PRO A 7 -10.81 34.30 -31.26
N PRO A 8 -12.02 33.96 -30.71
CA PRO A 8 -12.69 34.15 -29.39
C PRO A 8 -12.03 33.32 -28.25
N THR A 9 -12.53 33.10 -27.01
CA THR A 9 -13.77 33.36 -26.21
C THR A 9 -14.90 32.30 -26.21
N GLY A 10 -14.97 31.49 -25.15
CA GLY A 10 -16.12 30.67 -24.77
C GLY A 10 -16.40 30.78 -23.27
N HIS A 11 -17.51 31.40 -22.90
CA HIS A 11 -17.89 31.74 -21.52
C HIS A 11 -19.23 31.05 -21.21
N ILE A 12 -19.27 30.13 -20.24
CA ILE A 12 -20.46 29.42 -19.74
C ILE A 12 -20.21 29.26 -18.24
N GLU A 13 -20.62 30.18 -17.37
CA GLU A 13 -21.98 30.56 -16.97
C GLU A 13 -22.77 29.46 -16.22
N ARG A 14 -22.65 29.55 -14.88
CA ARG A 14 -23.58 29.18 -13.79
C ARG A 14 -24.61 28.05 -13.97
N ASN A 15 -24.60 27.15 -12.97
CA ASN A 15 -25.84 26.64 -12.35
C ASN A 15 -25.67 26.64 -10.81
N PRO A 16 -26.42 27.48 -10.06
CA PRO A 16 -26.35 27.56 -8.61
C PRO A 16 -27.67 27.15 -7.91
N ASP A 17 -28.36 26.11 -8.38
CA ASP A 17 -29.59 25.61 -7.74
C ASP A 17 -29.57 24.09 -7.48
N GLN A 18 -29.07 23.69 -6.31
CA GLN A 18 -29.49 22.45 -5.64
C GLN A 18 -29.72 22.71 -4.15
N VAL A 19 -30.90 23.28 -3.87
CA VAL A 19 -31.45 23.43 -2.51
C VAL A 19 -32.27 22.17 -2.20
N ALA A 20 -31.79 21.34 -1.28
CA ALA A 20 -32.51 20.16 -0.80
C ALA A 20 -32.26 19.93 0.71
N LEU A 21 -32.61 20.92 1.53
CA LEU A 21 -32.66 20.76 2.98
C LEU A 21 -33.89 19.93 3.36
N GLY A 22 -33.71 18.62 3.50
CA GLY A 22 -34.72 17.71 4.05
C GLY A 22 -35.02 18.00 5.52
N GLY A 23 -36.28 17.82 5.92
CA GLY A 23 -36.77 18.17 7.25
C GLY A 23 -36.41 17.19 8.38
N SER A 24 -36.52 17.71 9.61
CA SER A 24 -36.43 17.05 10.93
C SER A 24 -37.65 16.10 11.20
N PRO A 25 -37.89 15.51 12.42
CA PRO A 25 -37.14 15.53 13.69
C PRO A 25 -36.91 14.11 14.32
N PRO A 26 -37.29 13.74 15.57
CA PRO A 26 -36.31 13.54 16.65
C PRO A 26 -36.31 12.15 17.36
N GLN A 27 -35.29 11.96 18.23
CA GLN A 27 -35.17 11.04 19.38
C GLN A 27 -35.91 9.68 19.44
N ARG A 28 -35.15 8.63 19.78
CA ARG A 28 -35.35 7.87 21.04
C ARG A 28 -34.15 7.00 21.42
N GLN A 29 -33.76 7.02 22.69
CA GLN A 29 -32.85 6.04 23.30
C GLN A 29 -33.66 4.85 23.86
N VAL A 30 -33.18 3.62 23.69
CA VAL A 30 -33.63 2.44 24.47
C VAL A 30 -32.47 1.44 24.64
N PRO A 31 -31.93 1.26 25.85
CA PRO A 31 -31.28 0.03 26.30
C PRO A 31 -32.28 -0.81 27.14
N PRO A 32 -31.91 -1.98 27.69
CA PRO A 32 -31.04 -3.05 27.21
C PRO A 32 -31.78 -4.42 27.19
N LYS A 33 -31.17 -5.52 26.72
CA LYS A 33 -31.34 -6.82 27.39
C LYS A 33 -30.23 -7.84 27.10
N THR A 34 -30.04 -8.72 28.06
CA THR A 34 -28.96 -9.71 28.21
C THR A 34 -29.31 -11.09 27.68
N ALA A 35 -28.25 -11.89 27.45
CA ALA A 35 -28.16 -13.35 27.56
C ALA A 35 -29.03 -14.24 26.64
N ASN A 36 -28.34 -15.03 25.80
CA ASN A 36 -28.19 -16.48 25.96
C ASN A 36 -27.16 -16.97 24.92
N ALA A 37 -26.06 -17.62 25.28
CA ALA A 37 -25.93 -18.98 25.82
C ALA A 37 -26.03 -20.06 24.71
N ARG A 38 -24.84 -20.58 24.35
CA ARG A 38 -24.55 -21.87 23.68
C ARG A 38 -25.42 -22.31 22.50
N ASP A 39 -24.75 -22.55 21.37
CA ASP A 39 -24.74 -23.91 20.83
C ASP A 39 -23.38 -24.28 20.24
N GLY A 40 -23.02 -25.56 20.36
CA GLY A 40 -21.75 -26.10 19.89
C GLY A 40 -21.82 -26.46 18.41
N SER A 41 -20.88 -25.97 17.62
CA SER A 41 -20.59 -26.51 16.29
C SER A 41 -19.08 -26.50 16.09
N GLY A 42 -18.49 -27.70 16.12
CA GLY A 42 -17.05 -27.90 16.07
C GLY A 42 -16.50 -27.63 14.67
N TRP A 43 -16.20 -26.36 14.39
CA TRP A 43 -15.23 -26.01 13.37
C TRP A 43 -13.87 -25.85 14.06
N LEU A 44 -12.83 -26.54 13.58
CA LEU A 44 -11.47 -26.22 14.02
C LEU A 44 -11.19 -24.76 13.66
N ASP A 45 -11.00 -23.93 14.68
CA ASP A 45 -10.79 -22.51 14.50
C ASP A 45 -9.46 -22.27 13.78
N MET A 46 -9.51 -21.73 12.56
CA MET A 46 -8.32 -21.35 11.79
C MET A 46 -7.49 -20.28 12.51
N ALA A 47 -8.06 -19.55 13.48
CA ALA A 47 -7.29 -18.67 14.36
C ALA A 47 -6.30 -19.45 15.26
N THR A 48 -6.56 -20.73 15.57
CA THR A 48 -5.64 -21.56 16.36
C THR A 48 -4.38 -21.94 15.57
N LEU A 49 -4.45 -22.03 14.23
CA LEU A 49 -3.26 -22.18 13.38
C LEU A 49 -2.48 -20.87 13.21
N LEU A 50 -3.10 -19.72 13.47
CA LEU A 50 -2.47 -18.40 13.51
C LEU A 50 -1.95 -18.02 14.91
N ALA A 51 -2.17 -18.87 15.92
CA ALA A 51 -1.69 -18.67 17.29
C ALA A 51 -0.21 -19.02 17.49
N VAL A 52 0.54 -19.32 16.41
CA VAL A 52 2.01 -19.16 16.41
C VAL A 52 2.32 -17.67 16.26
N THR A 53 2.07 -16.92 17.34
CA THR A 53 2.68 -15.60 17.48
C THR A 53 4.18 -15.81 17.68
N PRO A 54 5.07 -15.30 16.80
CA PRO A 54 6.47 -15.27 17.11
C PRO A 54 6.66 -14.39 18.35
N GLU A 55 7.13 -14.99 19.45
CA GLU A 55 7.54 -14.27 20.65
C GLU A 55 8.47 -13.12 20.24
N PRO A 56 8.17 -11.86 20.60
CA PRO A 56 8.99 -10.73 20.18
C PRO A 56 10.33 -10.77 20.93
N SER A 57 11.36 -11.39 20.32
CA SER A 57 12.70 -11.49 20.91
C SER A 57 13.32 -10.09 21.07
N THR A 58 13.19 -9.54 22.28
CA THR A 58 13.76 -8.26 22.66
C THR A 58 15.28 -8.34 22.63
N GLY A 59 15.87 -7.88 21.53
CA GLY A 59 17.32 -7.72 21.41
C GLY A 59 18.04 -8.72 20.52
N GLU A 60 17.38 -9.28 19.50
CA GLU A 60 18.06 -9.88 18.36
C GLU A 60 19.01 -8.83 17.73
N ARG A 61 20.30 -8.84 18.09
CA ARG A 61 21.32 -8.16 17.28
C ARG A 61 21.20 -8.78 15.91
N ARG A 62 20.70 -8.01 14.92
CA ARG A 62 20.52 -8.49 13.53
C ARG A 62 21.81 -9.18 13.09
N ALA A 63 21.79 -10.50 13.09
CA ALA A 63 22.94 -11.29 12.69
C ALA A 63 23.28 -10.87 11.26
N VAL A 64 24.55 -10.60 10.99
CA VAL A 64 24.99 -10.43 9.60
C VAL A 64 24.68 -11.76 8.92
N PRO A 65 23.89 -11.78 7.83
CA PRO A 65 23.54 -13.02 7.17
C PRO A 65 24.80 -13.74 6.71
N GLU A 66 24.79 -15.07 6.82
CA GLU A 66 25.84 -15.91 6.24
C GLU A 66 26.08 -15.51 4.77
N PRO A 67 27.33 -15.53 4.26
CA PRO A 67 27.63 -15.01 2.92
C PRO A 67 26.76 -15.64 1.82
N VAL A 68 26.44 -16.93 1.93
CA VAL A 68 25.55 -17.64 0.99
C VAL A 68 24.14 -17.03 1.00
N LEU A 69 23.55 -16.83 2.18
CA LEU A 69 22.24 -16.20 2.34
C LEU A 69 22.25 -14.75 1.84
N LEU A 70 23.35 -14.02 2.03
CA LEU A 70 23.50 -12.68 1.48
C LEU A 70 23.48 -12.69 -0.07
N TYR A 71 24.18 -13.63 -0.71
CA TYR A 71 24.14 -13.80 -2.16
C TYR A 71 22.74 -14.19 -2.67
N GLU A 72 22.05 -15.10 -1.98
CA GLU A 72 20.66 -15.46 -2.30
C GLU A 72 19.73 -14.24 -2.24
N LEU A 73 19.82 -13.43 -1.17
CA LEU A 73 19.05 -12.20 -1.01
C LEU A 73 19.38 -11.14 -2.08
N ILE A 74 20.65 -11.02 -2.49
CA ILE A 74 21.06 -10.16 -3.61
C ILE A 74 20.44 -10.64 -4.92
N CYS A 75 20.50 -11.94 -5.22
CA CYS A 75 19.89 -12.52 -6.41
C CYS A 75 18.37 -12.32 -6.42
N LEU A 76 17.68 -12.60 -5.32
CA LEU A 76 16.23 -12.36 -5.18
C LEU A 76 15.88 -10.88 -5.36
N ALA A 77 16.65 -9.96 -4.79
CA ALA A 77 16.43 -8.53 -4.97
C ALA A 77 16.57 -8.09 -6.44
N LEU A 78 17.54 -8.64 -7.17
CA LEU A 78 17.75 -8.33 -8.59
C LEU A 78 16.74 -9.01 -9.53
N LEU A 79 16.19 -10.17 -9.15
CA LEU A 79 15.17 -10.90 -9.94
C LEU A 79 13.76 -10.33 -9.73
N LEU A 80 13.40 -9.96 -8.50
CA LEU A 80 12.05 -9.49 -8.17
C LEU A 80 11.85 -8.01 -8.50
N HIS A 81 12.87 -7.16 -8.32
CA HIS A 81 12.75 -5.74 -8.60
C HIS A 81 13.10 -5.42 -10.05
N ARG A 82 12.08 -5.10 -10.85
CA ARG A 82 12.20 -4.69 -12.26
C ARG A 82 11.56 -3.32 -12.52
N PRO A 83 11.94 -2.60 -13.60
CA PRO A 83 11.28 -1.36 -13.99
C PRO A 83 9.91 -1.64 -14.62
N GLY A 84 8.88 -0.87 -14.24
CA GLY A 84 7.53 -0.98 -14.80
C GLY A 84 7.33 -0.35 -16.18
N GLY A 85 8.42 -0.15 -16.92
CA GLY A 85 8.39 0.44 -18.27
C GLY A 85 9.78 0.86 -18.75
N ALA A 86 9.90 1.13 -20.06
CA ALA A 86 11.17 1.48 -20.71
C ALA A 86 11.60 2.96 -20.56
N ARG A 87 10.86 3.78 -19.80
CA ARG A 87 11.16 5.20 -19.60
C ARG A 87 12.12 5.40 -18.40
N PRO A 88 13.00 6.41 -18.42
CA PRO A 88 13.94 6.66 -17.32
C PRO A 88 13.25 6.93 -15.97
N ASP A 89 12.16 7.71 -15.97
CA ASP A 89 11.40 8.08 -14.76
C ASP A 89 10.33 7.04 -14.39
N THR A 90 10.60 5.76 -14.63
CA THR A 90 9.71 4.65 -14.29
C THR A 90 9.79 4.30 -12.80
N HIS A 91 8.82 3.51 -12.33
CA HIS A 91 8.77 3.00 -10.96
C HIS A 91 9.09 1.50 -10.95
N CYS A 92 9.49 0.97 -9.80
CA CYS A 92 9.74 -0.46 -9.63
C CYS A 92 8.43 -1.22 -9.41
N ASP A 93 8.13 -2.22 -10.24
CA ASP A 93 6.89 -3.04 -10.14
C ASP A 93 6.70 -3.62 -8.73
N GLN A 94 7.78 -4.09 -8.11
CA GLN A 94 7.75 -4.81 -6.84
C GLN A 94 7.53 -3.92 -5.61
N CYS A 95 7.83 -2.62 -5.69
CA CYS A 95 7.77 -1.74 -4.50
C CYS A 95 7.30 -0.30 -4.75
N GLY A 96 6.87 0.04 -5.96
CA GLY A 96 6.31 1.36 -6.32
C GLY A 96 7.28 2.54 -6.24
N LYS A 97 8.55 2.34 -5.84
CA LYS A 97 9.56 3.40 -5.71
C LYS A 97 10.20 3.76 -7.06
N PRO A 98 10.69 5.00 -7.26
CA PRO A 98 11.41 5.38 -8.46
C PRO A 98 12.55 4.42 -8.80
N TRP A 99 12.66 4.07 -10.09
CA TRP A 99 13.66 3.14 -10.60
C TRP A 99 15.01 3.85 -10.85
N PRO A 100 16.17 3.20 -10.62
CA PRO A 100 16.35 1.95 -9.88
C PRO A 100 16.03 2.16 -8.39
N CYS A 101 15.25 1.27 -7.79
CA CYS A 101 14.84 1.45 -6.39
C CYS A 101 16.01 1.22 -5.40
N SER A 102 15.80 1.59 -4.13
CA SER A 102 16.84 1.49 -3.10
C SER A 102 17.39 0.07 -2.89
N GLN A 103 16.55 -0.96 -3.08
CA GLN A 103 16.96 -2.37 -2.96
C GLN A 103 17.88 -2.78 -4.11
N VAL A 104 17.54 -2.45 -5.36
CA VAL A 104 18.41 -2.71 -6.53
C VAL A 104 19.74 -1.97 -6.40
N ARG A 105 19.73 -0.69 -6.03
CA ARG A 105 20.96 0.10 -5.79
C ARG A 105 21.83 -0.47 -4.66
N LEU A 106 21.24 -1.13 -3.67
CA LEU A 106 21.99 -1.84 -2.63
C LEU A 106 22.55 -3.16 -3.16
N ALA A 107 21.73 -3.97 -3.85
CA ALA A 107 22.11 -5.26 -4.40
C ALA A 107 23.25 -5.16 -5.42
N CYS A 108 23.22 -4.16 -6.33
CA CYS A 108 24.34 -3.94 -7.26
C CYS A 108 25.65 -3.62 -6.54
N ARG A 109 25.64 -2.70 -5.55
CA ARG A 109 26.84 -2.35 -4.77
C ARG A 109 27.40 -3.53 -3.98
N LEU A 110 26.53 -4.35 -3.39
CA LEU A 110 26.95 -5.56 -2.67
C LEU A 110 27.54 -6.63 -3.61
N ARG A 111 27.01 -6.75 -4.83
CA ARG A 111 27.50 -7.69 -5.85
C ARG A 111 28.82 -7.25 -6.47
N GLU A 112 29.00 -5.94 -6.68
CA GLU A 112 30.19 -5.36 -7.33
C GLU A 112 31.40 -5.23 -6.41
N GLY A 113 31.22 -5.42 -5.10
CA GLY A 113 32.34 -5.62 -4.17
C GLY A 113 33.04 -4.36 -3.69
N PHE A 114 32.27 -3.28 -3.48
CA PHE A 114 32.68 -1.96 -2.94
C PHE A 114 33.75 -1.17 -3.72
#